data_AF-A0A1U8A991-F1
#
_entry.id   AF-A0A1U8A991-F1
#
_cell.length_a   1.000
_cell.length_b   1.000
_cell.length_c   1.000
_cell.angle_alpha   90.00
_cell.angle_beta   90.00
_cell.angle_gamma   90.00
#
_symmetry.space_group_name_H-M   'P 1'
#
loop_
_entity.id
_entity.type
_entity.pdbx_description
1 polymer ?
#
loop_
_entity_poly.entity_id
_entity_poly.type
_entity_poly.pdbx_seq_one_letter_code
_entity_poly.pdbx_strand_id
1 'polypeptide(L)'
;MISCKLHRTGDQNSSSTGAQHSSAVITNSNDLLSEILLRLPVKSLVRFKSVSKQWLSQISNPRFTHNHCLRNPSSVSGLFLRISLISLPPEKPNFDFISLDGKPTMAPFKSLMFSDDHEAIDLKQSCNGLLCCRSFRRNRGKHNYYIYNPVTKQYTTLPQPKGISVFCIHLAFDPQKSPHYKAVCVSKSDTNSESYQIEIYSSETGPWRLSKGSFSVPLSLEFDKAVFWNGAINWYSFGEASLYFNVDQECLQTMPMPPLPEKWDTKRCRYFGESQGHLHLIEMDGYNAPCTTHFDVFEMERDYSQ
;
A
#
# COMPACT_ATOMS: atom_id res chain seq x y z
N MET A 1 29.95 18.99 52.10
CA MET A 1 30.78 18.19 53.01
C MET A 1 30.67 18.81 54.39
N ILE A 2 29.72 18.35 55.20
CA ILE A 2 29.65 18.45 56.67
C ILE A 2 28.65 17.35 57.05
N SER A 3 29.14 16.40 57.83
CA SER A 3 28.48 15.19 58.30
C SER A 3 27.96 15.45 59.71
N CYS A 4 26.73 15.04 59.99
CA CYS A 4 26.27 14.76 61.35
C CYS A 4 25.37 13.51 61.32
N LYS A 5 25.90 12.41 61.85
CA LYS A 5 25.21 11.16 62.21
C LYS A 5 25.20 11.08 63.73
N LEU A 6 24.07 10.69 64.32
CA LEU A 6 23.86 9.99 65.61
C LEU A 6 22.35 10.11 65.90
N HIS A 7 21.58 9.14 66.41
CA HIS A 7 21.71 7.73 66.71
C HIS A 7 20.27 7.19 66.85
N ARG A 8 20.06 5.88 66.63
CA ARG A 8 18.79 5.17 66.79
C ARG A 8 18.34 5.09 68.25
N THR A 9 17.03 5.11 68.48
CA THR A 9 16.32 4.19 69.38
C THR A 9 14.97 3.85 68.75
N GLY A 10 14.63 2.56 68.74
CA GLY A 10 13.42 2.06 68.10
C GLY A 10 12.22 2.09 69.04
N ASP A 11 11.04 1.95 68.46
CA ASP A 11 10.07 0.99 68.98
C ASP A 11 9.09 0.56 67.89
N GLN A 12 8.82 -0.74 67.90
CA GLN A 12 7.84 -1.41 67.07
C GLN A 12 6.44 -1.09 67.61
N ASN A 13 5.52 -0.72 66.73
CA ASN A 13 4.15 -1.22 66.84
C ASN A 13 3.46 -1.18 65.49
N SER A 14 3.42 -2.35 64.88
CA SER A 14 2.57 -2.74 63.76
C SER A 14 1.14 -2.96 64.25
N SER A 15 0.18 -2.20 63.75
CA SER A 15 -1.17 -2.69 63.42
C SER A 15 -2.04 -1.54 62.89
N SER A 16 -2.03 -1.35 61.57
CA SER A 16 -3.23 -0.91 60.88
C SER A 16 -3.32 -1.65 59.55
N THR A 17 -4.18 -2.66 59.54
CA THR A 17 -4.71 -3.35 58.37
C THR A 17 -5.51 -2.34 57.55
N GLY A 18 -4.82 -1.58 56.72
CA GLY A 18 -5.40 -0.68 55.72
C GLY A 18 -5.44 -1.34 54.34
N ALA A 19 -6.63 -1.80 53.96
CA ALA A 19 -7.10 -1.94 52.58
C ALA A 19 -6.26 -2.78 51.59
N GLN A 20 -6.28 -4.11 51.75
CA GLN A 20 -6.43 -4.96 50.57
C GLN A 20 -7.93 -5.01 50.24
N HIS A 21 -8.28 -4.52 49.04
CA HIS A 21 -9.47 -4.82 48.22
C HIS A 21 -9.95 -3.63 47.37
N SER A 22 -9.01 -2.87 46.83
CA SER A 22 -9.24 -2.15 45.56
C SER A 22 -8.33 -2.74 44.47
N SER A 23 -8.17 -4.07 44.46
CA SER A 23 -7.50 -4.78 43.34
C SER A 23 -8.27 -4.64 42.02
N ALA A 24 -9.50 -4.11 42.08
CA ALA A 24 -10.31 -3.60 40.98
C ALA A 24 -10.04 -2.11 40.66
N VAL A 25 -8.94 -1.53 41.17
CA VAL A 25 -8.31 -0.31 40.65
C VAL A 25 -7.79 -0.68 39.26
N ILE A 26 -8.69 -0.49 38.30
CA ILE A 26 -8.43 -0.26 36.89
C ILE A 26 -7.87 -1.53 36.21
N THR A 27 -8.72 -2.28 35.51
CA THR A 27 -8.31 -2.94 34.26
C THR A 27 -7.39 -1.96 33.52
N ASN A 28 -6.07 -2.23 33.58
CA ASN A 28 -4.95 -1.31 33.38
C ASN A 28 -5.37 -0.07 32.56
N SER A 29 -5.20 1.17 33.05
CA SER A 29 -5.72 2.37 32.34
C SER A 29 -5.30 2.41 30.86
N ASN A 30 -4.17 1.76 30.57
CA ASN A 30 -3.66 1.44 29.25
C ASN A 30 -4.56 0.57 28.37
N ASP A 31 -5.22 -0.46 28.91
CA ASP A 31 -6.11 -1.37 28.20
C ASP A 31 -7.41 -0.67 27.83
N LEU A 32 -8.02 0.07 28.77
CA LEU A 32 -9.21 0.88 28.48
C LEU A 32 -8.89 1.98 27.46
N LEU A 33 -7.75 2.67 27.62
CA LEU A 33 -7.27 3.64 26.64
C LEU A 33 -7.09 2.99 25.27
N SER A 34 -6.46 1.82 25.20
CA SER A 34 -6.26 1.08 23.95
C SER A 34 -7.60 0.75 23.30
N GLU A 35 -8.59 0.25 24.06
CA GLU A 35 -9.93 -0.06 23.55
C GLU A 35 -10.67 1.17 23.01
N ILE A 36 -10.50 2.34 23.65
CA ILE A 36 -11.03 3.61 23.14
C ILE A 36 -10.33 3.99 21.83
N LEU A 37 -8.99 3.99 21.82
CA LEU A 37 -8.20 4.36 20.65
C LEU A 37 -8.47 3.42 19.47
N LEU A 38 -8.65 2.12 19.69
CA LEU A 38 -8.94 1.14 18.64
C LEU A 38 -10.24 1.42 17.87
N ARG A 39 -11.16 2.21 18.42
CA ARG A 39 -12.45 2.57 17.76
C ARG A 39 -12.37 3.88 16.98
N LEU A 40 -11.23 4.57 17.03
CA LEU A 40 -11.09 5.88 16.41
C LEU A 40 -10.62 5.75 14.95
N PRO A 41 -11.05 6.65 14.05
CA PRO A 41 -10.51 6.74 12.70
C PRO A 41 -9.01 7.03 12.71
N VAL A 42 -8.28 6.51 11.71
CA VAL A 42 -6.82 6.67 11.56
C VAL A 42 -6.38 8.14 11.65
N LYS A 43 -7.14 9.06 11.02
CA LYS A 43 -6.84 10.51 11.05
C LYS A 43 -6.86 11.08 12.48
N SER A 44 -7.79 10.63 13.31
CA SER A 44 -7.86 11.04 14.73
C SER A 44 -6.68 10.47 15.51
N LEU A 45 -6.35 9.19 15.30
CA LEU A 45 -5.20 8.54 15.93
C LEU A 45 -3.88 9.25 15.64
N VAL A 46 -3.65 9.66 14.39
CA VAL A 46 -2.44 10.40 14.02
C VAL A 46 -2.34 11.74 14.75
N ARG A 47 -3.45 12.48 14.90
CA ARG A 47 -3.48 13.72 15.71
C ARG A 47 -3.23 13.44 17.19
N PHE A 48 -3.79 12.35 17.69
CA PHE A 48 -3.72 11.94 19.09
C PHE A 48 -2.32 11.52 19.54
N LYS A 49 -1.41 11.20 18.60
CA LYS A 49 0.02 11.03 18.89
C LYS A 49 0.66 12.27 19.53
N SER A 50 0.13 13.48 19.33
CA SER A 50 0.70 14.70 19.93
C SER A 50 0.16 15.02 21.33
N VAL A 51 -0.81 14.25 21.85
CA VAL A 51 -1.47 14.55 23.13
C VAL A 51 -0.57 14.21 24.32
N SER A 52 0.10 13.06 24.30
CA SER A 52 1.05 12.65 25.34
C SER A 52 2.05 11.61 24.83
N LYS A 53 3.16 11.44 25.55
CA LYS A 53 4.16 10.39 25.25
C LYS A 53 3.57 8.97 25.34
N GLN A 54 2.63 8.75 26.26
CA GLN A 54 1.93 7.48 26.42
C GLN A 54 1.07 7.17 25.19
N TRP A 55 0.31 8.15 24.71
CA TRP A 55 -0.54 7.99 23.53
C TRP A 55 0.30 7.79 22.26
N LEU A 56 1.38 8.55 22.11
CA LEU A 56 2.36 8.35 21.04
C LEU A 56 2.90 6.91 21.01
N SER A 57 3.30 6.41 22.18
CA SER A 57 3.87 5.06 22.33
C SER A 57 2.85 3.97 22.01
N GLN A 58 1.62 4.09 22.52
CA GLN A 58 0.56 3.11 22.24
C GLN A 58 0.16 3.11 20.77
N ILE A 59 -0.13 4.27 20.18
CA ILE A 59 -0.60 4.37 18.79
C ILE A 59 0.49 3.97 17.79
N SER A 60 1.77 4.12 18.17
CA SER A 60 2.91 3.70 17.33
C SER A 60 3.33 2.24 17.57
N ASN A 61 2.70 1.52 18.49
CA ASN A 61 2.98 0.12 18.75
C ASN A 61 2.48 -0.74 17.57
N PRO A 62 3.32 -1.60 16.96
CA PRO A 62 2.91 -2.47 15.86
C PRO A 62 1.70 -3.35 16.18
N ARG A 63 1.57 -3.85 17.42
CA ARG A 63 0.42 -4.65 17.86
C ARG A 63 -0.86 -3.82 17.87
N PHE A 64 -0.78 -2.56 18.30
CA PHE A 64 -1.93 -1.66 18.25
C PHE A 64 -2.35 -1.40 16.81
N THR A 65 -1.40 -1.10 15.91
CA THR A 65 -1.68 -0.89 14.48
C THR A 65 -2.33 -2.11 13.85
N HIS A 66 -1.79 -3.32 14.10
CA HIS A 66 -2.37 -4.57 13.60
C HIS A 66 -3.80 -4.79 14.11
N ASN A 67 -4.03 -4.64 15.42
CA ASN A 67 -5.36 -4.77 16.02
C ASN A 67 -6.34 -3.71 15.48
N HIS A 68 -5.86 -2.50 15.23
CA HIS A 68 -6.66 -1.43 14.64
C HIS A 68 -7.08 -1.78 13.22
N CYS A 69 -6.16 -2.28 12.38
CA CYS A 69 -6.45 -2.72 11.02
C CYS A 69 -7.45 -3.88 10.96
N LEU A 70 -7.35 -4.85 11.89
CA LEU A 70 -8.30 -5.97 11.97
C LEU A 70 -9.72 -5.51 12.36
N ARG A 71 -9.83 -4.57 13.29
CA ARG A 71 -11.12 -4.07 13.77
C ARG A 71 -11.75 -3.02 12.86
N ASN A 72 -10.93 -2.30 12.10
CA ASN A 72 -11.35 -1.22 11.22
C ASN A 72 -10.80 -1.51 9.82
N PRO A 73 -11.39 -2.50 9.11
CA PRO A 73 -11.00 -2.77 7.73
C PRO A 73 -11.12 -1.49 6.90
N SER A 74 -10.04 -1.17 6.18
CA SER A 74 -9.93 0.07 5.41
C SER A 74 -11.05 0.13 4.37
N SER A 75 -11.93 1.12 4.46
CA SER A 75 -12.80 1.50 3.36
C SER A 75 -12.04 2.39 2.39
N VAL A 76 -12.32 2.26 1.09
CA VAL A 76 -11.77 3.17 0.08
C VAL A 76 -12.26 4.59 0.40
N SER A 77 -11.36 5.47 0.83
CA SER A 77 -11.73 6.84 1.22
C SER A 77 -11.92 7.77 0.03
N GLY A 78 -11.38 7.40 -1.14
CA GLY A 78 -11.47 8.21 -2.33
C GLY A 78 -10.60 7.74 -3.48
N LEU A 79 -10.75 8.41 -4.62
CA LEU A 79 -10.05 8.14 -5.87
C LEU A 79 -9.12 9.30 -6.21
N PHE A 80 -7.87 9.00 -6.54
CA PHE A 80 -6.96 9.99 -7.15
C PHE A 80 -7.09 9.93 -8.67
N LEU A 81 -7.40 11.07 -9.29
CA LEU A 81 -7.52 11.21 -10.73
C LEU A 81 -6.35 12.01 -11.26
N ARG A 82 -5.56 11.40 -12.15
CA ARG A 82 -4.53 12.14 -12.88
C ARG A 82 -5.19 12.99 -13.97
N ILE A 83 -5.13 14.30 -13.81
CA ILE A 83 -5.63 15.24 -14.81
C ILE A 83 -4.56 15.37 -15.89
N SER A 84 -4.89 14.97 -17.12
CA SER A 84 -4.06 15.21 -18.30
C SER A 84 -4.82 16.13 -19.23
N LEU A 85 -4.41 17.40 -19.31
CA LEU A 85 -4.96 18.33 -20.29
C LEU A 85 -4.36 17.99 -21.65
N ILE A 86 -5.21 17.54 -22.57
CA ILE A 86 -4.84 16.95 -23.87
C ILE A 86 -4.14 17.96 -24.82
N SER A 87 -4.09 19.25 -24.47
CA SER A 87 -3.77 20.33 -25.40
C SER A 87 -2.49 21.13 -25.11
N LEU A 88 -1.65 20.72 -24.17
CA LEU A 88 -0.39 21.41 -23.81
C LEU A 88 0.77 20.41 -23.74
N PRO A 89 2.06 20.84 -23.89
CA PRO A 89 3.19 19.95 -23.65
C PRO A 89 3.04 19.29 -22.28
N PRO A 90 3.49 18.03 -22.07
CA PRO A 90 3.16 17.29 -20.86
C PRO A 90 3.50 18.11 -19.62
N GLU A 91 2.47 18.64 -18.98
CA GLU A 91 2.58 19.44 -17.78
C GLU A 91 2.96 18.53 -16.61
N LYS A 92 3.42 19.14 -15.52
CA LYS A 92 3.68 18.40 -14.28
C LYS A 92 2.41 17.62 -13.90
N PRO A 93 2.52 16.35 -13.45
CA PRO A 93 1.38 15.57 -13.00
C PRO A 93 0.54 16.37 -11.99
N ASN A 94 -0.73 16.50 -12.30
CA ASN A 94 -1.73 17.14 -11.45
C ASN A 94 -2.80 16.11 -11.11
N PHE A 95 -3.24 16.12 -9.87
CA PHE A 95 -4.16 15.14 -9.33
C PHE A 95 -5.37 15.83 -8.71
N ASP A 96 -6.55 15.35 -9.07
CA ASP A 96 -7.77 15.59 -8.31
C ASP A 96 -8.06 14.41 -7.39
N PHE A 97 -8.90 14.66 -6.39
CA PHE A 97 -9.32 13.65 -5.44
C PHE A 97 -10.84 13.66 -5.31
N ILE A 98 -11.46 12.52 -5.57
CA ILE A 98 -12.89 12.31 -5.35
C ILE A 98 -13.06 11.58 -4.03
N SER A 99 -13.63 12.27 -3.04
CA SER A 99 -14.00 11.68 -1.75
C SER A 99 -15.19 10.74 -1.94
N LEU A 100 -15.07 9.51 -1.47
CA LEU A 100 -16.19 8.54 -1.45
C LEU A 100 -16.95 8.56 -0.12
N ASP A 101 -16.47 9.31 0.86
CA ASP A 101 -17.06 9.41 2.20
C ASP A 101 -18.30 10.33 2.25
N GLY A 102 -18.83 10.75 1.09
CA GLY A 102 -19.97 11.67 0.94
C GLY A 102 -19.71 13.11 1.42
N LYS A 103 -18.52 13.40 1.95
CA LYS A 103 -18.13 14.73 2.43
C LYS A 103 -17.16 15.38 1.45
N PRO A 104 -17.45 16.62 0.98
CA PRO A 104 -16.50 17.38 0.20
C PRO A 104 -15.23 17.53 1.02
N THR A 105 -14.15 16.93 0.55
CA THR A 105 -12.85 17.00 1.20
C THR A 105 -11.86 17.52 0.18
N MET A 106 -11.04 18.50 0.58
CA MET A 106 -9.94 18.94 -0.27
C MET A 106 -9.01 17.75 -0.55
N ALA A 107 -8.52 17.66 -1.79
CA ALA A 107 -7.51 16.66 -2.14
C ALA A 107 -6.34 16.71 -1.15
N PRO A 108 -5.81 15.56 -0.70
CA PRO A 108 -4.63 15.54 0.19
C PRO A 108 -3.45 16.32 -0.39
N PHE A 109 -3.35 16.36 -1.73
CA PHE A 109 -2.44 17.15 -2.52
C PHE A 109 -3.00 17.27 -3.95
N LYS A 110 -2.58 18.31 -4.68
CA LYS A 110 -2.81 18.46 -6.14
C LYS A 110 -1.58 18.11 -6.96
N SER A 111 -0.39 18.38 -6.42
CA SER A 111 0.88 17.95 -6.98
C SER A 111 1.78 17.48 -5.85
N LEU A 112 2.72 16.58 -6.18
CA LEU A 112 3.71 16.06 -5.25
C LEU A 112 5.10 16.43 -5.75
N MET A 113 5.93 16.89 -4.81
CA MET A 113 7.37 17.07 -4.95
C MET A 113 8.01 16.54 -3.66
N PHE A 114 9.13 15.85 -3.78
CA PHE A 114 9.88 15.32 -2.63
C PHE A 114 11.20 16.06 -2.50
N SER A 115 11.74 16.24 -1.29
CA SER A 115 12.95 17.07 -1.12
C SER A 115 14.17 16.49 -1.83
N ASP A 116 14.18 15.18 -2.04
CA ASP A 116 15.28 14.44 -2.68
C ASP A 116 15.32 14.63 -4.20
N ASP A 117 14.23 15.13 -4.79
CA ASP A 117 14.08 15.29 -6.24
C ASP A 117 13.22 16.52 -6.55
N HIS A 118 13.84 17.56 -7.12
CA HIS A 118 13.15 18.81 -7.49
C HIS A 118 12.15 18.66 -8.64
N GLU A 119 11.92 17.43 -9.09
CA GLU A 119 10.98 17.08 -10.13
C GLU A 119 9.57 16.83 -9.58
N ALA A 120 8.59 16.91 -10.47
CA ALA A 120 7.24 16.50 -10.13
C ALA A 120 7.17 14.98 -9.95
N ILE A 121 6.18 14.51 -9.19
CA ILE A 121 6.00 13.11 -8.88
C ILE A 121 4.73 12.58 -9.56
N ASP A 122 4.85 11.44 -10.23
CA ASP A 122 3.75 10.72 -10.84
C ASP A 122 3.26 9.60 -9.92
N LEU A 123 1.94 9.44 -9.79
CA LEU A 123 1.32 8.38 -9.00
C LEU A 123 1.14 7.15 -9.89
N LYS A 124 1.65 6.00 -9.45
CA LYS A 124 1.56 4.74 -10.21
C LYS A 124 0.55 3.76 -9.64
N GLN A 125 0.49 3.63 -8.32
CA GLN A 125 -0.38 2.66 -7.68
C GLN A 125 -0.74 3.10 -6.25
N SER A 126 -1.89 2.65 -5.75
CA SER A 126 -2.22 2.64 -4.33
C SER A 126 -2.36 1.21 -3.83
N CYS A 127 -1.90 0.92 -2.61
CA CYS A 127 -2.09 -0.38 -1.95
C CYS A 127 -2.25 -0.16 -0.44
N ASN A 128 -3.41 -0.50 0.12
CA ASN A 128 -3.70 -0.44 1.56
C ASN A 128 -3.24 0.87 2.26
N GLY A 129 -3.56 2.02 1.66
CA GLY A 129 -3.27 3.34 2.21
C GLY A 129 -1.87 3.88 1.91
N LEU A 130 -1.00 3.11 1.25
CA LEU A 130 0.28 3.57 0.72
C LEU A 130 0.18 3.85 -0.78
N LEU A 131 0.97 4.82 -1.26
CA LEU A 131 1.05 5.22 -2.65
C LEU A 131 2.44 4.89 -3.19
N CYS A 132 2.50 4.19 -4.33
CA CYS A 132 3.72 4.01 -5.11
C CYS A 132 3.82 5.12 -6.15
N CYS A 133 4.93 5.84 -6.11
CA CYS A 133 5.16 7.03 -6.91
C CYS A 133 6.49 6.92 -7.67
N ARG A 134 6.59 7.68 -8.78
CA ARG A 134 7.77 7.73 -9.64
C ARG A 134 8.12 9.18 -9.95
N SER A 135 9.41 9.52 -10.03
CA SER A 135 9.81 10.85 -10.51
C SER A 135 9.35 11.07 -11.96
N PHE A 136 8.82 12.25 -12.24
CA PHE A 136 8.32 12.64 -13.55
C PHE A 136 9.43 13.31 -14.37
N ARG A 137 10.28 12.47 -14.99
CA ARG A 137 11.37 12.89 -15.88
C ARG A 137 10.89 12.96 -17.32
N ARG A 138 11.24 14.05 -18.01
CA ARG A 138 11.07 14.17 -19.48
C ARG A 138 12.21 13.49 -20.25
N ASN A 139 13.37 13.34 -19.63
CA ASN A 139 14.56 12.75 -20.24
C ASN A 139 14.65 11.25 -19.95
N ARG A 140 15.35 10.49 -20.81
CA ARG A 140 15.50 9.02 -20.76
C ARG A 140 16.35 8.47 -19.59
N GLY A 141 16.51 9.23 -18.51
CA GLY A 141 17.28 8.81 -17.34
C GLY A 141 16.53 7.81 -16.46
N LYS A 142 17.24 7.18 -15.52
CA LYS A 142 16.60 6.35 -14.48
C LYS A 142 15.64 7.21 -13.66
N HIS A 143 14.45 6.67 -13.42
CA HIS A 143 13.47 7.27 -12.53
C HIS A 143 13.79 6.91 -11.08
N ASN A 144 13.49 7.83 -10.17
CA ASN A 144 13.42 7.52 -8.76
C ASN A 144 12.03 7.00 -8.43
N TYR A 145 11.95 6.11 -7.45
CA TYR A 145 10.70 5.53 -6.99
C TYR A 145 10.53 5.80 -5.51
N TYR A 146 9.29 6.03 -5.10
CA TYR A 146 8.96 6.43 -3.74
C TYR A 146 7.73 5.70 -3.26
N ILE A 147 7.73 5.36 -1.97
CA ILE A 147 6.53 4.91 -1.27
C ILE A 147 6.10 6.03 -0.35
N TYR A 148 4.89 6.55 -0.57
CA TYR A 148 4.36 7.71 0.12
C TYR A 148 3.13 7.34 0.94
N ASN A 149 3.09 7.81 2.18
CA ASN A 149 1.93 7.71 3.06
C ASN A 149 1.20 9.07 3.09
N PRO A 150 0.02 9.21 2.45
CA PRO A 150 -0.70 10.49 2.39
C PRO A 150 -1.26 10.94 3.75
N VAL A 151 -1.40 10.04 4.72
CA VAL A 151 -1.90 10.37 6.06
C VAL A 151 -0.80 10.99 6.92
N THR A 152 0.39 10.39 6.94
CA THR A 152 1.54 10.90 7.71
C THR A 152 2.36 11.92 6.94
N LYS A 153 2.12 12.04 5.62
CA LYS A 153 2.91 12.84 4.67
C LYS A 153 4.39 12.46 4.62
N GLN A 154 4.74 11.27 5.06
CA GLN A 154 6.10 10.73 4.99
C GLN A 154 6.26 9.92 3.71
N TYR A 155 7.46 9.96 3.14
CA TYR A 155 7.84 9.11 2.02
C TYR A 155 9.15 8.40 2.29
N THR A 156 9.38 7.31 1.58
CA THR A 156 10.65 6.59 1.51
C THR A 156 11.09 6.52 0.06
N THR A 157 12.33 6.94 -0.19
CA THR A 157 12.97 6.78 -1.50
C THR A 157 13.49 5.36 -1.63
N LEU A 158 13.03 4.63 -2.64
CA LEU A 158 13.52 3.29 -2.91
C LEU A 158 14.93 3.37 -3.52
N PRO A 159 15.85 2.45 -3.14
CA PRO A 159 17.11 2.34 -3.85
C PRO A 159 16.87 2.02 -5.32
N GLN A 160 17.86 2.28 -6.17
CA GLN A 160 17.73 1.93 -7.59
C GLN A 160 17.76 0.40 -7.76
N PRO A 161 16.80 -0.19 -8.51
CA PRO A 161 16.86 -1.61 -8.88
C PRO A 161 18.13 -1.92 -9.68
N LYS A 162 18.61 -3.17 -9.61
CA LYS A 162 19.84 -3.57 -10.29
C LYS A 162 19.61 -3.80 -11.78
N GLY A 163 18.40 -4.20 -12.17
CA GLY A 163 18.05 -4.47 -13.56
C GLY A 163 18.31 -3.29 -14.51
N ILE A 164 18.78 -3.61 -15.72
CA ILE A 164 19.18 -2.62 -16.74
C ILE A 164 17.98 -1.79 -17.24
N SER A 165 16.82 -2.43 -17.39
CA SER A 165 15.59 -1.81 -17.90
C SER A 165 14.40 -2.22 -17.03
N VAL A 166 13.97 -1.30 -16.16
CA VAL A 166 12.82 -1.47 -15.26
C VAL A 166 11.55 -1.16 -16.05
N PHE A 167 10.62 -2.12 -16.10
CA PHE A 167 9.31 -1.95 -16.71
C PHE A 167 8.34 -1.33 -15.72
N CYS A 168 8.22 -1.92 -14.53
CA CYS A 168 7.30 -1.45 -13.50
C CYS A 168 7.81 -1.74 -12.09
N ILE A 169 7.23 -1.04 -11.11
CA ILE A 169 7.36 -1.34 -9.69
C ILE A 169 5.96 -1.32 -9.10
N HIS A 170 5.56 -2.43 -8.49
CA HIS A 170 4.27 -2.58 -7.83
C HIS A 170 4.41 -2.74 -6.32
N LEU A 171 3.45 -2.18 -5.59
CA LEU A 171 3.43 -2.25 -4.14
C LEU A 171 2.65 -3.50 -3.69
N ALA A 172 3.26 -4.28 -2.80
CA ALA A 172 2.65 -5.38 -2.09
C ALA A 172 2.62 -5.04 -0.60
N PHE A 173 1.43 -4.70 -0.09
CA PHE A 173 1.28 -4.31 1.31
C PHE A 173 -0.05 -4.81 1.86
N ASP A 174 0.02 -5.65 2.90
CA ASP A 174 -1.13 -6.08 3.69
C ASP A 174 -0.84 -5.75 5.17
N PRO A 175 -1.43 -4.68 5.72
CA PRO A 175 -1.20 -4.27 7.10
C PRO A 175 -1.77 -5.28 8.12
N GLN A 176 -2.65 -6.19 7.70
CA GLN A 176 -3.12 -7.27 8.57
C GLN A 176 -2.07 -8.38 8.69
N LYS A 177 -1.18 -8.56 7.71
CA LYS A 177 -0.13 -9.59 7.76
C LYS A 177 1.19 -9.06 8.29
N SER A 178 1.58 -7.85 7.91
CA SER A 178 2.87 -7.27 8.28
C SER A 178 2.82 -5.75 8.33
N PRO A 179 3.53 -5.09 9.27
CA PRO A 179 3.72 -3.64 9.23
C PRO A 179 4.65 -3.20 8.09
N HIS A 180 5.38 -4.14 7.47
CA HIS A 180 6.33 -3.89 6.41
C HIS A 180 5.69 -4.15 5.04
N TYR A 181 5.85 -3.19 4.13
CA TYR A 181 5.54 -3.37 2.72
C TYR A 181 6.71 -3.97 1.95
N LYS A 182 6.38 -4.61 0.83
CA LYS A 182 7.34 -5.02 -0.20
C LYS A 182 7.06 -4.27 -1.50
N ALA A 183 8.09 -3.99 -2.29
CA ALA A 183 7.94 -3.50 -3.65
C ALA A 183 8.49 -4.55 -4.63
N VAL A 184 7.72 -4.85 -5.67
CA VAL A 184 8.03 -5.86 -6.69
C VAL A 184 8.37 -5.14 -7.98
N CYS A 185 9.63 -5.25 -8.40
CA CYS A 185 10.15 -4.64 -9.61
C CYS A 185 10.25 -5.70 -10.72
N VAL A 186 9.66 -5.43 -11.87
CA VAL A 186 9.86 -6.25 -13.08
C VAL A 186 10.85 -5.52 -13.97
N SER A 187 11.92 -6.21 -14.34
CA SER A 187 12.96 -5.69 -15.21
C SER A 187 13.37 -6.72 -16.27
N LYS A 188 14.05 -6.25 -17.32
CA LYS A 188 14.66 -7.13 -18.31
C LYS A 188 15.69 -8.02 -17.62
N SER A 189 15.69 -9.31 -17.97
CA SER A 189 16.69 -10.25 -17.48
C SER A 189 18.07 -9.95 -18.05
N ASP A 190 19.10 -10.09 -17.21
CA ASP A 190 20.49 -9.90 -17.62
C ASP A 190 21.05 -11.14 -18.36
N THR A 191 20.41 -12.30 -18.23
CA THR A 191 20.88 -13.58 -18.79
C THR A 191 20.29 -13.89 -20.17
N ASN A 192 19.09 -13.41 -20.48
CA ASN A 192 18.42 -13.62 -21.77
C ASN A 192 17.58 -12.39 -22.14
N SER A 193 17.84 -11.84 -23.34
CA SER A 193 17.22 -10.62 -23.86
C SER A 193 15.71 -10.69 -24.11
N GLU A 194 15.12 -11.89 -24.11
CA GLU A 194 13.68 -12.11 -24.29
C GLU A 194 12.96 -12.52 -22.99
N SER A 195 13.69 -12.52 -21.88
CA SER A 195 13.15 -12.89 -20.57
C SER A 195 13.14 -11.71 -19.60
N TYR A 196 12.32 -11.85 -18.58
CA TYR A 196 12.11 -10.89 -17.50
C TYR A 196 12.60 -11.50 -16.19
N GLN A 197 12.94 -10.63 -15.25
CA GLN A 197 13.28 -11.00 -13.89
C GLN A 197 12.53 -10.12 -12.91
N ILE A 198 12.35 -10.63 -11.69
CA ILE A 198 11.70 -9.91 -10.60
C ILE A 198 12.72 -9.61 -9.52
N GLU A 199 12.78 -8.36 -9.07
CA GLU A 199 13.48 -7.95 -7.86
C GLU A 199 12.47 -7.55 -6.79
N ILE A 200 12.75 -7.90 -5.53
CA ILE A 200 11.89 -7.59 -4.39
C ILE A 200 12.66 -6.70 -3.42
N TYR A 201 12.08 -5.55 -3.09
CA TYR A 201 12.47 -4.71 -1.97
C TYR A 201 11.56 -5.03 -0.79
N SER A 202 12.12 -5.11 0.42
CA SER A 202 11.34 -5.12 1.66
C SER A 202 11.70 -3.91 2.49
N SER A 203 10.69 -3.20 3.01
CA SER A 203 10.89 -2.09 3.95
C SER A 203 11.52 -2.52 5.28
N GLU A 204 11.52 -3.84 5.57
CA GLU A 204 12.22 -4.41 6.73
C GLU A 204 13.72 -4.54 6.49
N THR A 205 14.12 -5.04 5.31
CA THR A 205 15.52 -5.39 5.04
C THR A 205 16.27 -4.28 4.32
N GLY A 206 15.62 -3.51 3.44
CA GLY A 206 16.17 -2.36 2.73
C GLY A 206 16.70 -2.62 1.31
N PRO A 207 17.69 -3.50 1.06
CA PRO A 207 18.18 -3.74 -0.30
C PRO A 207 17.21 -4.50 -1.21
N TRP A 208 17.31 -4.25 -2.52
CA TRP A 208 16.73 -5.11 -3.55
C TRP A 208 17.40 -6.48 -3.57
N ARG A 209 16.59 -7.55 -3.63
CA ARG A 209 17.05 -8.91 -3.88
C ARG A 209 16.38 -9.48 -5.13
N LEU A 210 17.13 -10.27 -5.87
CA LEU A 210 16.61 -11.00 -7.03
C LEU A 210 15.70 -12.14 -6.57
N SER A 211 14.52 -12.25 -7.18
CA SER A 211 13.61 -13.38 -7.03
C SER A 211 14.09 -14.57 -7.86
N LYS A 212 13.58 -15.77 -7.56
CA LYS A 212 14.02 -17.00 -8.23
C LYS A 212 13.64 -17.01 -9.72
N GLY A 213 14.65 -17.18 -10.57
CA GLY A 213 14.50 -17.47 -12.00
C GLY A 213 14.16 -16.26 -12.87
N SER A 214 14.39 -16.42 -14.17
CA SER A 214 13.81 -15.55 -15.21
C SER A 214 12.59 -16.23 -15.83
N PHE A 215 11.72 -15.44 -16.44
CA PHE A 215 10.49 -15.95 -17.05
C PHE A 215 10.21 -15.24 -18.37
N SER A 216 9.47 -15.91 -19.24
CA SER A 216 8.94 -15.35 -20.48
C SER A 216 7.46 -15.05 -20.29
N VAL A 217 6.97 -14.00 -20.94
CA VAL A 217 5.55 -13.63 -20.89
C VAL A 217 4.98 -13.47 -22.30
N PRO A 218 3.65 -13.67 -22.46
CA PRO A 218 2.98 -13.31 -23.71
C PRO A 218 3.13 -11.83 -24.03
N LEU A 219 3.19 -11.48 -25.32
CA LEU A 219 3.25 -10.09 -25.79
C LEU A 219 2.02 -9.26 -25.39
N SER A 220 0.91 -9.91 -25.06
CA SER A 220 -0.37 -9.31 -24.66
C SER A 220 -0.46 -8.96 -23.17
N LEU A 221 0.58 -9.24 -22.37
CA LEU A 221 0.59 -8.93 -20.93
C LEU A 221 0.89 -7.46 -20.65
N GLU A 222 0.11 -6.83 -19.78
CA GLU A 222 0.28 -5.42 -19.39
C GLU A 222 0.96 -5.30 -18.01
N PHE A 223 2.27 -5.03 -17.99
CA PHE A 223 3.01 -4.85 -16.74
C PHE A 223 2.70 -3.54 -16.02
N ASP A 224 2.24 -2.50 -16.71
CA ASP A 224 2.03 -1.18 -16.08
C ASP A 224 0.83 -1.14 -15.13
N LYS A 225 -0.09 -2.11 -15.26
CA LYS A 225 -1.35 -2.15 -14.51
C LYS A 225 -1.47 -3.47 -13.76
N ALA A 226 -1.05 -3.45 -12.49
CA ALA A 226 -1.15 -4.60 -11.61
C ALA A 226 -1.86 -4.27 -10.31
N VAL A 227 -2.44 -5.31 -9.71
CA VAL A 227 -3.20 -5.22 -8.46
C VAL A 227 -2.61 -6.19 -7.46
N PHE A 228 -2.33 -5.70 -6.25
CA PHE A 228 -1.98 -6.57 -5.15
C PHE A 228 -3.25 -7.14 -4.54
N TRP A 229 -3.41 -8.45 -4.63
CA TRP A 229 -4.55 -9.17 -4.07
C TRP A 229 -4.12 -10.58 -3.68
N ASN A 230 -4.66 -11.08 -2.56
CA ASN A 230 -4.39 -12.42 -2.04
C ASN A 230 -2.90 -12.77 -1.88
N GLY A 231 -2.05 -11.79 -1.51
CA GLY A 231 -0.61 -12.01 -1.35
C GLY A 231 0.19 -12.04 -2.66
N ALA A 232 -0.46 -11.79 -3.81
CA ALA A 232 0.17 -11.79 -5.11
C ALA A 232 0.03 -10.44 -5.83
N ILE A 233 0.96 -10.16 -6.74
CA ILE A 233 0.81 -9.11 -7.76
C ILE A 233 0.15 -9.74 -8.98
N ASN A 234 -1.01 -9.22 -9.38
CA ASN A 234 -1.83 -9.77 -10.45
C ASN A 234 -1.77 -8.83 -11.66
N TRP A 235 -1.35 -9.34 -12.81
CA TRP A 235 -1.33 -8.63 -14.09
C TRP A 235 -2.34 -9.26 -15.03
N TYR A 236 -3.15 -8.42 -15.67
CA TYR A 236 -4.04 -8.90 -16.71
C TYR A 236 -3.32 -8.94 -18.07
N SER A 237 -3.75 -9.88 -18.91
CA SER A 237 -3.37 -9.98 -20.32
C SER A 237 -4.58 -9.67 -21.20
N PHE A 238 -4.37 -9.32 -22.47
CA PHE A 238 -5.42 -9.33 -23.51
C PHE A 238 -5.68 -10.72 -24.10
N GLY A 239 -4.83 -11.70 -23.80
CA GLY A 239 -4.96 -13.08 -24.27
C GLY A 239 -5.85 -13.96 -23.37
N GLU A 240 -5.67 -15.27 -23.52
CA GLU A 240 -6.45 -16.32 -22.82
C GLU A 240 -6.03 -16.54 -21.36
N ALA A 241 -4.79 -16.18 -21.02
CA ALA A 241 -4.26 -16.36 -19.67
C ALA A 241 -3.57 -15.08 -19.19
N SER A 242 -3.81 -14.78 -17.91
CA SER A 242 -3.16 -13.71 -17.17
C SER A 242 -2.17 -14.30 -16.17
N LEU A 243 -1.39 -13.45 -15.51
CA LEU A 243 -0.32 -13.90 -14.62
C LEU A 243 -0.46 -13.26 -13.25
N TYR A 244 -0.09 -14.02 -12.22
CA TYR A 244 0.10 -13.48 -10.89
C TYR A 244 1.39 -14.01 -10.28
N PHE A 245 2.05 -13.16 -9.50
CA PHE A 245 3.29 -13.49 -8.80
C PHE A 245 3.03 -13.50 -7.30
N ASN A 246 3.14 -14.68 -6.67
CA ASN A 246 3.04 -14.81 -5.23
C ASN A 246 4.31 -14.21 -4.59
N VAL A 247 4.14 -13.18 -3.77
CA VAL A 247 5.26 -12.37 -3.26
C VAL A 247 6.05 -13.10 -2.15
N ASP A 248 5.42 -14.04 -1.45
CA ASP A 248 6.04 -14.78 -0.35
C ASP A 248 6.65 -16.10 -0.83
N GLN A 249 5.96 -16.81 -1.74
CA GLN A 249 6.46 -18.04 -2.34
C GLN A 249 7.44 -17.79 -3.50
N GLU A 250 7.43 -16.58 -4.06
CA GLU A 250 8.26 -16.16 -5.18
C GLU A 250 8.07 -17.03 -6.42
N CYS A 251 6.81 -17.33 -6.71
CA CYS A 251 6.40 -18.13 -7.86
C CYS A 251 5.43 -17.36 -8.74
N LEU A 252 5.67 -17.44 -10.04
CA LEU A 252 4.78 -16.92 -11.08
C LEU A 252 3.82 -18.03 -11.49
N GLN A 253 2.53 -17.71 -11.56
CA GLN A 253 1.47 -18.63 -11.92
C GLN A 253 0.51 -17.97 -12.90
N THR A 254 -0.27 -18.79 -13.60
CA THR A 254 -1.30 -18.35 -14.54
C THR A 254 -2.67 -18.31 -13.88
N MET A 255 -3.48 -17.33 -14.22
CA MET A 255 -4.91 -17.30 -13.91
C MET A 255 -5.74 -17.24 -15.19
N PRO A 256 -6.92 -17.87 -15.20
CA PRO A 256 -7.79 -17.88 -16.36
C PRO A 256 -8.30 -16.47 -16.68
N MET A 257 -8.63 -16.23 -17.95
CA MET A 257 -9.36 -15.04 -18.37
C MET A 257 -10.76 -15.41 -18.87
N PRO A 258 -11.75 -14.51 -18.69
CA PRO A 258 -13.06 -14.70 -19.31
C PRO A 258 -12.93 -14.96 -20.82
N PRO A 259 -13.80 -15.81 -21.38
CA PRO A 259 -13.79 -16.09 -22.81
C PRO A 259 -13.98 -14.78 -23.59
N LEU A 260 -13.36 -14.67 -24.75
CA LEU A 260 -13.53 -13.52 -25.61
C LEU A 260 -14.94 -13.58 -26.25
N PRO A 261 -15.87 -12.65 -25.95
CA PRO A 261 -17.13 -12.57 -26.68
C PRO A 261 -16.91 -12.46 -28.20
N GLU A 262 -17.64 -13.27 -28.96
CA GLU A 262 -17.57 -13.35 -30.43
C GLU A 262 -17.92 -12.03 -31.13
N LYS A 263 -18.64 -11.12 -30.45
CA LYS A 263 -19.25 -9.92 -31.03
C LYS A 263 -18.46 -8.63 -30.83
N TRP A 264 -17.38 -8.64 -30.06
CA TRP A 264 -16.63 -7.41 -29.78
C TRP A 264 -15.48 -7.24 -30.76
N ASP A 265 -15.47 -6.08 -31.42
CA ASP A 265 -14.35 -5.68 -32.27
C ASP A 265 -13.04 -5.58 -31.44
N THR A 266 -11.92 -5.68 -32.13
CA THR A 266 -10.55 -5.86 -31.59
C THR A 266 -10.04 -4.83 -30.57
N LYS A 267 -10.81 -3.79 -30.22
CA LYS A 267 -10.40 -2.76 -29.25
C LYS A 267 -11.26 -2.90 -28.00
N ARG A 268 -10.71 -3.52 -26.95
CA ARG A 268 -11.31 -3.59 -25.61
C ARG A 268 -10.51 -2.75 -24.64
N CYS A 269 -11.17 -2.05 -23.74
CA CYS A 269 -10.51 -1.49 -22.57
C CYS A 269 -10.71 -2.42 -21.38
N ARG A 270 -9.60 -2.87 -20.78
CA ARG A 270 -9.61 -3.65 -19.54
C ARG A 270 -9.15 -2.77 -18.38
N TYR A 271 -9.89 -2.82 -17.29
CA TYR A 271 -9.48 -2.28 -16.00
C TYR A 271 -9.41 -3.42 -15.00
N PHE A 272 -8.38 -3.42 -14.16
CA PHE A 272 -8.15 -4.44 -13.17
C PHE A 272 -7.98 -3.76 -11.82
N GLY A 273 -8.75 -4.18 -10.83
CA GLY A 273 -8.82 -3.53 -9.53
C GLY A 273 -9.14 -4.51 -8.42
N GLU A 274 -8.82 -4.11 -7.19
CA GLU A 274 -9.27 -4.81 -5.98
C GLU A 274 -10.37 -3.96 -5.32
N SER A 275 -11.44 -4.63 -4.90
CA SER A 275 -12.52 -4.01 -4.15
C SER A 275 -13.07 -5.00 -3.13
N GLN A 276 -13.16 -4.57 -1.87
CA GLN A 276 -13.75 -5.33 -0.76
C GLN A 276 -13.09 -6.71 -0.51
N GLY A 277 -11.81 -6.86 -0.85
CA GLY A 277 -11.08 -8.11 -0.72
C GLY A 277 -11.27 -9.08 -1.89
N HIS A 278 -11.80 -8.60 -3.01
CA HIS A 278 -12.01 -9.36 -4.24
C HIS A 278 -11.29 -8.69 -5.41
N LEU A 279 -10.85 -9.50 -6.37
CA LEU A 279 -10.17 -9.03 -7.57
C LEU A 279 -11.19 -8.96 -8.71
N HIS A 280 -11.31 -7.78 -9.32
CA HIS A 280 -12.27 -7.51 -10.37
C HIS A 280 -11.57 -7.15 -11.67
N LEU A 281 -12.06 -7.74 -12.76
CA LEU A 281 -11.76 -7.35 -14.13
C LEU A 281 -12.98 -6.68 -14.72
N ILE A 282 -12.82 -5.44 -15.18
CA ILE A 282 -13.87 -4.69 -15.88
C ILE A 282 -13.49 -4.63 -17.36
N GLU A 283 -14.38 -5.12 -18.21
CA GLU A 283 -14.24 -5.01 -19.66
C GLU A 283 -15.23 -3.99 -20.23
N MET A 284 -14.75 -3.14 -21.12
CA MET A 284 -15.55 -2.14 -21.84
C MET A 284 -15.38 -2.31 -23.34
N ASP A 285 -16.50 -2.22 -24.07
CA ASP A 285 -16.51 -2.22 -25.53
C ASP A 285 -15.84 -0.93 -26.06
N GLY A 286 -14.73 -1.09 -26.78
CA GLY A 286 -13.92 0.03 -27.24
C GLY A 286 -14.35 0.60 -28.59
N TYR A 287 -15.44 0.13 -29.22
CA TYR A 287 -15.93 0.74 -30.47
C TYR A 287 -16.42 2.18 -30.25
N ASN A 288 -16.86 2.55 -29.03
CA ASN A 288 -17.31 3.90 -28.66
C ASN A 288 -16.83 4.35 -27.27
N ALA A 289 -15.55 4.10 -26.96
CA ALA A 289 -14.95 4.25 -25.62
C ALA A 289 -15.22 5.54 -24.83
N PRO A 290 -15.44 6.76 -25.41
CA PRO A 290 -15.77 7.90 -24.56
C PRO A 290 -17.23 7.93 -24.05
N CYS A 291 -18.13 7.03 -24.50
CA CYS A 291 -19.56 7.10 -24.16
C CYS A 291 -20.26 5.75 -23.88
N THR A 292 -19.55 4.61 -23.81
CA THR A 292 -20.22 3.32 -23.53
C THR A 292 -20.62 3.22 -22.06
N THR A 293 -21.92 3.04 -21.79
CA THR A 293 -22.43 2.68 -20.46
C THR A 293 -22.43 1.18 -20.20
N HIS A 294 -22.10 0.37 -21.21
CA HIS A 294 -22.03 -1.09 -21.10
C HIS A 294 -20.62 -1.52 -20.71
N PHE A 295 -20.51 -2.21 -19.57
CA PHE A 295 -19.29 -2.84 -19.12
C PHE A 295 -19.63 -4.14 -18.42
N ASP A 296 -18.78 -5.14 -18.61
CA ASP A 296 -18.88 -6.41 -17.90
C ASP A 296 -17.90 -6.39 -16.73
N VAL A 297 -18.36 -6.83 -15.56
CA VAL A 297 -17.53 -6.96 -14.35
C VAL A 297 -17.42 -8.43 -13.99
N PHE A 298 -16.20 -8.94 -14.03
CA PHE A 298 -15.87 -10.30 -13.62
C PHE A 298 -15.17 -10.25 -12.27
N GLU A 299 -15.53 -11.15 -11.37
CA GLU A 299 -14.87 -11.35 -10.09
C GLU A 299 -14.09 -12.66 -10.13
N MET A 300 -12.84 -12.63 -9.66
CA MET A 300 -11.98 -13.82 -9.60
C MET A 300 -12.22 -14.58 -8.30
N GLU A 301 -12.37 -15.91 -8.39
CA GLU A 301 -12.42 -16.78 -7.22
C GLU A 301 -11.10 -16.75 -6.43
N ARG A 302 -11.16 -16.93 -5.11
CA ARG A 302 -9.99 -16.80 -4.22
C ARG A 302 -8.86 -17.78 -4.51
N ASP A 303 -9.18 -18.92 -5.09
CA ASP A 303 -8.22 -19.95 -5.49
C ASP A 303 -7.77 -19.81 -6.96
N TYR A 304 -8.17 -18.73 -7.63
CA TYR A 304 -7.93 -18.45 -9.05
C TYR A 304 -8.58 -19.45 -10.01
N SER A 305 -9.64 -20.14 -9.57
CA SER A 305 -10.49 -20.94 -10.47
C SER A 305 -11.44 -20.06 -11.32
N GLN A 306 -12.05 -20.69 -12.34
CA GLN A 306 -12.96 -20.04 -13.30
C GLN A 306 -14.36 -19.84 -12.75
#